data_AF-A0A497JFX3-F1
#
_entry.id   AF-A0A497JFX3-F1
#
_cell.length_a   1.000
_cell.length_b   1.000
_cell.length_c   1.000
_cell.angle_alpha   90.00
_cell.angle_beta   90.00
_cell.angle_gamma   90.00
#
_symmetry.space_group_name_H-M   'P 1'
#
loop_
_entity.id
_entity.type
_entity.pdbx_description
1 polymer ?
#
loop_
_entity_poly.entity_id
_entity_poly.type
_entity_poly.pdbx_seq_one_letter_code
_entity_poly.pdbx_strand_id
1 'polypeptide(L)'
;MKLKCLNRKGFVFTWLAILIFLFAVITAYIILDQPLKEVIFPMAQEDFNVSEEQINNLRTIWDLMPFVFAFALFIYGILAVTTREPHTGWI
;
A
#
# COMPACT_ATOMS: atom_id res chain seq x y z
N MET A 1 32.82 10.64 -6.94
CA MET A 1 31.42 10.52 -6.49
C MET A 1 31.42 9.72 -5.18
N LYS A 2 31.39 10.39 -4.02
CA LYS A 2 31.41 9.71 -2.72
C LYS A 2 29.98 9.26 -2.40
N LEU A 3 29.72 7.96 -2.45
CA LEU A 3 28.53 7.35 -1.86
C LEU A 3 28.58 7.64 -0.35
N LYS A 4 27.92 8.71 0.08
CA LYS A 4 27.70 9.01 1.51
C LYS A 4 27.04 7.79 2.13
N CYS A 5 27.65 7.23 3.17
CA CYS A 5 27.10 6.14 3.94
C CYS A 5 25.65 6.47 4.32
N LEU A 6 24.70 5.69 3.81
CA LEU A 6 23.32 5.68 4.29
C LEU A 6 23.34 5.63 5.81
N ASN A 7 22.64 6.56 6.46
CA ASN A 7 22.46 6.54 7.90
C ASN A 7 21.67 5.27 8.28
N ARG A 8 22.39 4.20 8.67
CA ARG A 8 21.88 2.82 8.80
C ARG A 8 20.66 2.72 9.71
N LYS A 9 20.58 3.59 10.73
CA LYS A 9 19.44 3.67 11.67
C LYS A 9 18.17 4.18 11.00
N GLY A 10 18.28 5.23 10.17
CA GLY A 10 17.15 5.78 9.43
C GLY A 10 16.66 4.83 8.35
N PHE A 11 17.57 4.12 7.69
CA PHE A 11 17.23 3.08 6.70
C PHE A 11 16.38 1.96 7.33
N VAL A 12 16.86 1.36 8.42
CA VAL A 12 16.16 0.25 9.09
C VAL A 12 14.78 0.69 9.61
N PHE A 13 14.68 1.90 10.19
CA PHE A 13 13.41 2.42 10.69
C PHE A 13 12.36 2.59 9.58
N THR A 14 12.75 3.13 8.41
CA THR A 14 11.83 3.31 7.28
C THR A 14 11.27 1.98 6.79
N TRP A 15 12.11 0.95 6.65
CA TRP A 15 11.66 -0.37 6.22
C TRP A 15 10.80 -1.06 7.28
N LEU A 16 11.12 -0.90 8.57
CA LEU A 16 10.32 -1.45 9.65
C LEU A 16 8.93 -0.81 9.71
N ALA A 17 8.83 0.50 9.50
CA ALA A 17 7.54 1.19 9.37
C ALA A 17 6.73 0.68 8.17
N ILE A 18 7.37 0.50 7.01
CA ILE A 18 6.72 -0.06 5.81
C ILE A 18 6.16 -1.45 6.08
N LEU A 19 6.91 -2.32 6.77
CA LEU A 19 6.44 -3.66 7.13
C LEU A 19 5.20 -3.64 8.03
N ILE A 20 5.17 -2.75 9.03
CA ILE A 20 3.99 -2.59 9.91
C ILE A 20 2.78 -2.09 9.11
N PHE A 21 2.97 -1.12 8.21
CA PHE A 21 1.90 -0.61 7.35
C PHE A 21 1.38 -1.68 6.38
N LEU A 22 2.27 -2.46 5.77
CA LEU A 22 1.88 -3.59 4.93
C LEU A 22 1.05 -4.61 5.72
N PHE A 23 1.49 -4.96 6.93
CA PHE A 23 0.76 -5.88 7.78
C PHE A 23 -0.66 -5.38 8.11
N ALA A 24 -0.80 -4.10 8.48
CA ALA A 24 -2.10 -3.49 8.76
C ALA A 24 -3.02 -3.51 7.54
N VAL A 25 -2.51 -3.17 6.35
CA VAL A 25 -3.31 -3.15 5.12
C VAL A 25 -3.71 -4.55 4.67
N ILE A 26 -2.83 -5.53 4.74
CA ILE A 26 -3.17 -6.93 4.42
C ILE A 26 -4.24 -7.46 5.38
N THR A 27 -4.11 -7.15 6.67
CA THR A 27 -5.11 -7.55 7.68
C THR A 27 -6.47 -6.93 7.37
N ALA A 28 -6.51 -5.63 7.07
CA ALA A 28 -7.74 -4.94 6.69
C ALA A 28 -8.34 -5.51 5.40
N TYR A 29 -7.51 -5.81 4.39
CA TYR A 29 -7.94 -6.43 3.15
C TYR A 29 -8.60 -7.79 3.41
N ILE A 30 -7.96 -8.68 4.18
CA ILE A 30 -8.52 -10.01 4.49
C ILE A 30 -9.86 -9.91 5.20
N ILE A 31 -9.98 -9.00 6.18
CA ILE A 31 -11.23 -8.81 6.94
C ILE A 31 -12.35 -8.28 6.04
N LEU A 32 -12.03 -7.37 5.11
CA LEU A 32 -13.01 -6.73 4.23
C LEU A 32 -13.33 -7.56 2.98
N ASP A 33 -12.47 -8.48 2.56
CA ASP A 33 -12.62 -9.22 1.31
C ASP A 33 -13.91 -10.04 1.27
N GLN A 34 -14.18 -10.77 2.35
CA GLN A 34 -15.37 -11.61 2.48
C GLN A 34 -16.68 -10.79 2.41
N PRO A 35 -16.91 -9.75 3.24
CA PRO A 35 -18.15 -8.96 3.16
C PRO A 35 -18.27 -8.19 1.84
N LEU A 36 -17.17 -7.76 1.21
CA LEU A 36 -17.24 -7.12 -0.10
C LEU A 36 -17.74 -8.08 -1.18
N LYS A 37 -17.23 -9.31 -1.20
CA LYS A 37 -17.57 -10.31 -2.23
C LYS A 37 -18.95 -10.92 -2.04
N GLU A 38 -19.39 -11.09 -0.79
CA GLU A 38 -20.65 -11.75 -0.45
C GLU A 38 -21.84 -10.80 -0.32
N VAL A 39 -21.61 -9.54 0.06
CA VAL A 39 -22.70 -8.58 0.33
C VAL A 39 -22.64 -7.38 -0.59
N ILE A 40 -21.51 -6.65 -0.62
CA ILE A 40 -21.42 -5.36 -1.33
C ILE A 40 -21.53 -5.53 -2.86
N PHE A 41 -20.77 -6.46 -3.45
CA PHE A 41 -20.79 -6.64 -4.91
C PHE A 41 -22.14 -7.17 -5.43
N PRO A 42 -22.79 -8.16 -4.79
CA PRO A 42 -24.15 -8.56 -5.17
C PRO A 42 -25.17 -7.43 -4.96
N MET A 43 -25.11 -6.70 -3.83
CA MET A 43 -25.98 -5.56 -3.58
C MET A 43 -25.85 -4.48 -4.65
N ALA A 44 -24.63 -4.22 -5.15
CA ALA A 44 -24.41 -3.29 -6.25
C ALA A 44 -25.06 -3.75 -7.57
N GLN A 45 -25.16 -5.06 -7.80
CA GLN A 45 -25.85 -5.61 -8.97
C GLN A 45 -27.37 -5.51 -8.82
N GLU A 46 -27.89 -5.89 -7.67
CA GLU A 46 -29.34 -6.01 -7.44
C GLU A 46 -30.01 -4.66 -7.19
N ASP A 47 -29.43 -3.80 -6.35
CA ASP A 47 -30.07 -2.55 -5.91
C ASP A 47 -29.72 -1.35 -6.82
N PHE A 48 -28.54 -1.38 -7.44
CA PHE A 48 -28.01 -0.26 -8.23
C PHE A 48 -27.94 -0.55 -9.74
N ASN A 49 -28.34 -1.75 -10.17
CA ASN A 49 -28.36 -2.19 -11.57
C ASN A 49 -27.01 -1.96 -12.29
N VAL A 50 -25.91 -2.11 -11.54
CA VAL A 50 -24.54 -2.00 -12.05
C VAL A 50 -24.27 -3.19 -12.97
N SER A 51 -23.61 -2.94 -14.12
CA SER A 51 -23.36 -4.02 -15.07
C SER A 51 -22.38 -5.06 -14.51
N GLU A 52 -22.50 -6.31 -14.96
CA GLU A 52 -21.60 -7.38 -14.56
C GLU A 52 -20.13 -7.06 -14.90
N GLU A 53 -19.89 -6.37 -16.02
CA GLU A 53 -18.57 -5.89 -16.42
C GLU A 53 -18.00 -4.88 -15.41
N GLN A 54 -18.81 -3.93 -14.92
CA GLN A 54 -18.39 -2.95 -13.92
C GLN A 54 -18.02 -3.61 -12.59
N ILE A 55 -18.78 -4.62 -12.17
CA ILE A 55 -18.50 -5.38 -10.94
C ILE A 55 -17.24 -6.23 -11.08
N ASN A 56 -17.03 -6.86 -12.23
CA ASN A 56 -15.81 -7.63 -12.50
C ASN A 56 -14.57 -6.73 -12.53
N ASN A 57 -14.68 -5.52 -13.09
CA ASN A 57 -13.63 -4.52 -13.01
C ASN A 57 -13.35 -4.10 -11.56
N LEU A 58 -14.40 -3.89 -10.75
CA LEU A 58 -14.26 -3.52 -9.34
C LEU A 58 -13.61 -4.64 -8.50
N ARG A 59 -14.00 -5.90 -8.73
CA ARG A 59 -13.36 -7.09 -8.13
C ARG A 59 -11.88 -7.15 -8.49
N THR A 60 -11.55 -6.94 -9.76
CA THR A 60 -10.17 -6.94 -10.23
C THR A 60 -9.35 -5.83 -9.57
N ILE A 61 -9.89 -4.62 -9.47
CA ILE A 61 -9.23 -3.50 -8.79
C ILE A 61 -9.01 -3.81 -7.31
N TRP A 62 -10.03 -4.37 -6.65
CA TRP A 62 -9.95 -4.75 -5.24
C TRP A 62 -8.87 -5.81 -5.00
N ASP A 63 -8.81 -6.87 -5.81
CA ASP A 63 -7.81 -7.93 -5.69
C ASP A 63 -6.39 -7.44 -6.00
N LEU A 64 -6.23 -6.44 -6.88
CA LEU A 64 -4.94 -5.81 -7.18
C LEU A 64 -4.50 -4.76 -6.15
N MET A 65 -5.43 -4.21 -5.37
CA MET A 65 -5.17 -3.14 -4.39
C MET A 65 -4.00 -3.43 -3.45
N PRO A 66 -3.89 -4.60 -2.79
CA PRO A 66 -2.75 -4.87 -1.90
C PRO A 66 -1.41 -4.87 -2.64
N PHE A 67 -1.35 -5.35 -3.88
CA PHE A 67 -0.13 -5.34 -4.68
C PHE A 67 0.28 -3.93 -5.09
N VAL A 68 -0.66 -3.13 -5.59
CA VAL A 68 -0.42 -1.73 -5.98
C VAL A 68 0.03 -0.92 -4.76
N PHE A 69 -0.60 -1.13 -3.61
CA PHE A 69 -0.24 -0.47 -2.36
C PHE A 69 1.18 -0.85 -1.90
N ALA A 70 1.53 -2.13 -1.97
CA ALA A 70 2.87 -2.59 -1.62
C ALA A 70 3.94 -1.99 -2.54
N PHE A 71 3.66 -1.90 -3.84
CA PHE A 71 4.56 -1.26 -4.80
C PHE A 71 4.73 0.23 -4.54
N ALA A 72 3.64 0.95 -4.22
CA ALA A 72 3.69 2.36 -3.86
C ALA A 72 4.52 2.60 -2.58
N LEU A 73 4.33 1.78 -1.55
CA LEU A 73 5.13 1.83 -0.32
C LEU A 73 6.61 1.52 -0.57
N PHE A 74 6.92 0.61 -1.49
CA PHE A 74 8.29 0.30 -1.87
C PHE A 74 8.98 1.50 -2.53
N ILE A 75 8.31 2.16 -3.49
CA ILE A 75 8.81 3.39 -4.12
C ILE A 75 8.99 4.49 -3.07
N TYR A 76 8.00 4.67 -2.18
CA TYR A 76 8.10 5.61 -1.08
C TYR A 76 9.30 5.32 -0.17
N GLY A 77 9.55 4.05 0.15
CA GLY A 77 10.71 3.62 0.94
C GLY A 77 12.04 3.99 0.28
N ILE A 78 12.16 3.78 -1.02
CA ILE A 78 13.34 4.20 -1.80
C ILE A 78 13.52 5.72 -1.69
N LEU A 79 12.47 6.50 -1.99
CA LEU A 79 12.53 7.97 -1.95
C LEU A 79 12.88 8.48 -0.55
N ALA A 80 12.21 7.99 0.49
CA ALA A 80 12.41 8.39 1.88
C ALA A 80 13.81 8.07 2.40
N VAL A 81 14.44 7.00 1.90
CA VAL A 81 15.83 6.67 2.21
C VAL A 81 16.79 7.62 1.49
N THR A 82 16.49 7.99 0.25
CA THR A 82 17.36 8.89 -0.55
C THR A 82 17.28 10.36 -0.14
N THR A 83 16.14 10.84 0.36
CA THR A 83 15.93 12.25 0.76
C THR A 83 16.39 12.58 2.17
N ARG A 84 16.75 11.57 2.98
CA ARG A 84 17.41 11.76 4.27
C ARG A 84 18.90 12.07 4.09
N GLU A 85 19.22 13.12 3.34
CA GLU A 85 20.44 13.87 3.64
C GLU A 85 20.24 14.55 5.00
N PRO A 86 21.23 14.53 5.91
CA PRO A 86 21.07 15.14 7.22
C PRO A 86 20.93 16.66 7.07
N HIS A 87 19.71 17.19 7.20
CA HIS A 87 19.44 18.62 7.41
C HIS A 87 19.87 19.11 8.80
N THR A 88 20.73 18.37 9.51
CA THR A 88 21.41 18.90 10.69
C THR A 88 22.67 19.61 10.24
N GLY A 89 22.48 20.84 9.76
CA GLY A 89 23.54 21.86 9.74
C GLY A 89 23.92 22.20 11.18
N TRP A 90 24.82 21.40 11.75
CA TRP A 90 25.68 21.84 12.84
C TRP A 90 27.10 21.92 12.27
N ILE A 91 27.45 23.10 11.77
CA ILE A 91 28.80 23.64 11.75
C ILE A 91 28.82 24.70 12.85
#